data_AF-R9JWD5-F1
#
_entry.id   AF-R9JWD5-F1
#
_cell.length_a   1.000
_cell.length_b   1.000
_cell.length_c   1.000
_cell.angle_alpha   90.00
_cell.angle_beta   90.00
_cell.angle_gamma   90.00
#
_symmetry.space_group_name_H-M   'P 1'
#
loop_
_entity.id
_entity.type
_entity.pdbx_description
1 polymer ?
#
loop_
_entity_poly.entity_id
_entity_poly.type
_entity_poly.pdbx_seq_one_letter_code
_entity_poly.pdbx_strand_id
1 'polypeptide(L)'
;MKWADNFLLGAATAAHQVEGNNIYSDYWVIEHLEHSDFVEPSGEAADHYNRYEQDIALLAGAGLNAYRFSIEWARIEPQEGQFDVEAVEHYRQVLACCKKYHITPVVTLHHFSSPAWLIKKGGWAQNFVVDAFARYTEYVAQQLGDDIPYFCTINEANMGGQLNKIAAAMMNTGARKEGSVQVGTNTEMNMQVLMQSIMEQSKAFDCNPGEVNTFLKPRTSQQEKVVMKAHQAAKKAIKSVCPAAKVGLTLSLFDYQAESGGEAKADKLWQEDFGFYLPYFQDDDFLGVQNYTRKIVDSNGEREPAKEAPVTQMEYEDYPQAIGHVLSKVAEDYKGELIVTENGISTEDDMRRCEFIREALSGVEKCVDEGLPLKGYFYWSLLDNFEWQMGYSKTFGLIAVDRTNQIRQSKKSLYVLGACLKKDDTE
;
A
#
# COMPACT_ATOMS: atom_id res chain seq x y z
N MET A 1 11.83 -4.14 25.56
CA MET A 1 12.01 -4.08 24.09
C MET A 1 13.14 -3.10 23.78
N LYS A 2 14.23 -3.54 23.14
CA LYS A 2 15.36 -2.66 22.76
C LYS A 2 15.44 -2.63 21.23
N TRP A 3 14.76 -1.67 20.62
CA TRP A 3 14.95 -1.37 19.21
C TRP A 3 16.34 -0.79 18.95
N ALA A 4 16.86 -0.98 17.74
CA ALA A 4 18.04 -0.24 17.29
C ALA A 4 17.78 1.27 17.40
N ASP A 5 18.81 2.07 17.71
CA ASP A 5 18.66 3.51 18.02
C ASP A 5 18.06 4.36 16.87
N ASN A 6 17.89 3.80 15.67
CA ASN A 6 17.28 4.43 14.49
C ASN A 6 16.11 3.63 13.90
N PHE A 7 15.45 2.76 14.67
CA PHE A 7 14.29 2.02 14.19
C PHE A 7 13.11 2.99 13.93
N LEU A 8 12.52 2.90 12.73
CA LEU A 8 11.39 3.72 12.33
C LEU A 8 10.10 3.07 12.84
N LEU A 9 9.39 3.73 13.76
CA LEU A 9 8.03 3.34 14.15
C LEU A 9 7.07 4.43 13.70
N GLY A 10 6.18 4.07 12.79
CA GLY A 10 5.30 5.01 12.13
C GLY A 10 3.92 4.47 11.79
N ALA A 11 3.16 5.30 11.09
CA ALA A 11 1.92 4.92 10.45
C ALA A 11 1.97 5.35 8.98
N ALA A 12 1.11 4.74 8.16
CA ALA A 12 1.07 4.96 6.72
C ALA A 12 -0.28 5.54 6.24
N THR A 13 -0.23 6.27 5.13
CA THR A 13 -1.39 6.73 4.34
C THR A 13 -1.08 6.65 2.85
N ALA A 14 -2.13 6.71 2.03
CA ALA A 14 -2.06 6.90 0.59
C ALA A 14 -2.85 8.14 0.19
N ALA A 15 -2.28 8.98 -0.69
CA ALA A 15 -2.81 10.28 -1.08
C ALA A 15 -4.27 10.21 -1.50
N HIS A 16 -4.61 9.34 -2.46
CA HIS A 16 -5.98 9.19 -2.93
C HIS A 16 -6.97 8.77 -1.82
N GLN A 17 -6.50 8.01 -0.82
CA GLN A 17 -7.36 7.53 0.28
C GLN A 17 -7.59 8.58 1.37
N VAL A 18 -6.70 9.58 1.54
CA VAL A 18 -6.77 10.53 2.66
C VAL A 18 -6.82 12.02 2.27
N GLU A 19 -6.25 12.42 1.14
CA GLU A 19 -6.08 13.83 0.79
C GLU A 19 -7.38 14.52 0.40
N GLY A 20 -8.23 13.83 -0.37
CA GLY A 20 -9.44 14.37 -0.95
C GLY A 20 -9.21 15.18 -2.22
N ASN A 21 -10.23 15.32 -3.05
CA ASN A 21 -10.20 16.12 -4.28
C ASN A 21 -9.02 15.77 -5.20
N ASN A 22 -8.73 14.48 -5.38
CA ASN A 22 -7.70 14.00 -6.31
C ASN A 22 -8.23 13.97 -7.75
N ILE A 23 -8.71 15.13 -8.22
CA ILE A 23 -9.58 15.26 -9.40
C ILE A 23 -8.95 14.87 -10.75
N TYR A 24 -7.62 14.77 -10.79
CA TYR A 24 -6.87 14.42 -11.99
C TYR A 24 -6.51 12.93 -12.05
N SER A 25 -6.86 12.15 -11.02
CA SER A 25 -6.57 10.72 -10.99
C SER A 25 -7.55 9.92 -11.85
N ASP A 26 -7.08 8.77 -12.30
CA ASP A 26 -7.88 7.75 -12.95
C ASP A 26 -9.02 7.26 -12.06
N TYR A 27 -8.78 7.02 -10.77
CA TYR A 27 -9.84 6.58 -9.86
C TYR A 27 -10.90 7.65 -9.62
N TRP A 28 -10.55 8.93 -9.55
CA TRP A 28 -11.56 9.99 -9.47
C TRP A 28 -12.49 9.95 -10.69
N VAL A 29 -11.96 9.72 -11.89
CA VAL A 29 -12.79 9.55 -13.09
C VAL A 29 -13.72 8.34 -12.96
N ILE A 30 -13.21 7.20 -12.49
CA ILE A 30 -13.96 5.94 -12.38
C ILE A 30 -15.05 6.02 -11.31
N GLU A 31 -14.79 6.66 -10.17
CA GLU A 31 -15.72 6.85 -9.06
C GLU A 31 -16.98 7.64 -9.45
N HIS A 32 -16.87 8.50 -10.46
CA HIS A 32 -17.95 9.38 -10.90
C HIS A 32 -18.71 8.84 -12.14
N LEU A 33 -18.42 7.61 -12.56
CA LEU A 33 -19.19 6.93 -13.60
C LEU A 33 -20.54 6.46 -13.05
N GLU A 34 -21.55 6.36 -13.93
CA GLU A 34 -22.90 5.94 -13.54
C GLU A 34 -22.91 4.50 -13.01
N HIS A 35 -22.11 3.62 -13.64
CA HIS A 35 -21.93 2.24 -13.24
C HIS A 35 -20.52 2.03 -12.66
N SER A 36 -20.09 2.89 -11.74
CA SER A 36 -18.80 2.71 -11.05
C SER A 36 -18.74 1.39 -10.29
N ASP A 37 -17.52 0.83 -10.22
CA ASP A 37 -17.20 -0.33 -9.38
C ASP A 37 -16.90 0.05 -7.92
N PHE A 38 -16.91 1.35 -7.61
CA PHE A 38 -16.79 1.88 -6.25
C PHE A 38 -18.19 2.05 -5.63
N VAL A 39 -18.34 1.64 -4.37
CA VAL A 39 -19.62 1.78 -3.66
C VAL A 39 -19.99 3.23 -3.33
N GLU A 40 -18.99 4.12 -3.24
CA GLU A 40 -19.13 5.56 -3.07
C GLU A 40 -17.86 6.27 -3.57
N PRO A 41 -17.91 7.56 -3.97
CA PRO A 41 -16.73 8.31 -4.39
C PRO A 41 -15.85 8.73 -3.21
N SER A 42 -14.56 8.95 -3.47
CA SER A 42 -13.59 9.43 -2.47
C SER A 42 -13.92 10.84 -1.97
N GLY A 43 -14.32 11.77 -2.86
CA GLY A 43 -14.71 13.12 -2.46
C GLY A 43 -13.60 13.84 -1.66
N GLU A 44 -13.95 14.39 -0.49
CA GLU A 44 -12.97 15.06 0.38
C GLU A 44 -12.08 14.10 1.19
N ALA A 45 -12.35 12.79 1.19
CA ALA A 45 -11.64 11.85 2.05
C ALA A 45 -11.57 12.32 3.51
N ALA A 46 -10.38 12.28 4.10
CA ALA A 46 -10.11 12.87 5.40
C ALA A 46 -9.65 14.33 5.27
N ASP A 47 -9.62 14.94 4.10
CA ASP A 47 -9.09 16.30 3.89
C ASP A 47 -7.64 16.44 4.39
N HIS A 48 -6.84 15.37 4.27
CA HIS A 48 -5.44 15.38 4.70
C HIS A 48 -4.62 16.42 3.93
N TYR A 49 -5.02 16.75 2.69
CA TYR A 49 -4.35 17.79 1.89
C TYR A 49 -4.31 19.13 2.62
N ASN A 50 -5.38 19.50 3.34
CA ASN A 50 -5.42 20.76 4.08
C ASN A 50 -5.11 20.59 5.58
N ARG A 51 -4.99 19.35 6.07
CA ARG A 51 -4.90 19.02 7.51
C ARG A 51 -3.68 18.19 7.89
N TYR A 52 -2.74 17.99 6.96
CA TYR A 52 -1.53 17.21 7.19
C TYR A 52 -0.76 17.66 8.44
N GLU A 53 -0.74 18.96 8.76
CA GLU A 53 -0.05 19.46 9.95
C GLU A 53 -0.70 18.93 11.24
N GLN A 54 -2.03 18.92 11.32
CA GLN A 54 -2.75 18.34 12.45
C GLN A 54 -2.48 16.84 12.58
N ASP A 55 -2.54 16.12 11.45
CA ASP A 55 -2.38 14.67 11.43
C ASP A 55 -0.96 14.25 11.79
N ILE A 56 0.07 14.94 11.28
CA ILE A 56 1.48 14.73 11.62
C ILE A 56 1.74 15.09 13.09
N ALA A 57 1.13 16.17 13.60
CA ALA A 57 1.26 16.54 15.01
C ALA A 57 0.66 15.48 15.95
N LEU A 58 -0.47 14.86 15.59
CA LEU A 58 -1.06 13.75 16.36
C LEU A 58 -0.16 12.51 16.33
N LEU A 59 0.38 12.15 15.16
CA LEU A 59 1.33 11.06 14.98
C LEU A 59 2.58 11.26 15.86
N ALA A 60 3.19 12.44 15.80
CA ALA A 60 4.38 12.78 16.58
C ALA A 60 4.07 12.84 18.09
N GLY A 61 2.94 13.45 18.47
CA GLY A 61 2.50 13.56 19.86
C GLY A 61 2.23 12.22 20.54
N ALA A 62 1.90 11.18 19.77
CA ALA A 62 1.76 9.82 20.28
C ALA A 62 3.09 9.11 20.56
N GLY A 63 4.21 9.61 20.02
CA GLY A 63 5.55 9.04 20.17
C GLY A 63 6.07 8.30 18.94
N LEU A 64 5.40 8.40 17.79
CA LEU A 64 5.89 7.87 16.51
C LEU A 64 6.98 8.78 15.95
N ASN A 65 7.97 8.21 15.26
CA ASN A 65 9.13 8.94 14.73
C ASN A 65 9.23 8.90 13.20
N ALA A 66 8.28 8.26 12.52
CA ALA A 66 8.25 8.13 11.07
C ALA A 66 6.83 8.20 10.50
N TYR A 67 6.71 8.72 9.28
CA TYR A 67 5.44 8.80 8.57
C TYR A 67 5.63 8.36 7.13
N ARG A 68 4.83 7.37 6.70
CA ARG A 68 4.78 6.95 5.31
C ARG A 68 3.57 7.58 4.63
N PHE A 69 3.80 8.30 3.53
CA PHE A 69 2.75 8.90 2.71
C PHE A 69 3.13 8.83 1.24
N SER A 70 2.18 9.06 0.34
CA SER A 70 2.48 9.12 -1.09
C SER A 70 2.47 10.56 -1.63
N ILE A 71 3.33 10.81 -2.61
CA ILE A 71 3.23 11.98 -3.47
C ILE A 71 2.38 11.57 -4.68
N GLU A 72 1.30 12.31 -4.93
CA GLU A 72 0.32 11.95 -5.95
C GLU A 72 0.76 12.39 -7.35
N TRP A 73 1.09 11.43 -8.21
CA TRP A 73 1.49 11.72 -9.59
C TRP A 73 0.41 12.50 -10.34
N ALA A 74 -0.87 12.18 -10.13
CA ALA A 74 -1.98 12.90 -10.78
C ALA A 74 -2.01 14.40 -10.43
N ARG A 75 -1.53 14.81 -9.26
CA ARG A 75 -1.38 16.22 -8.89
C ARG A 75 -0.10 16.84 -9.42
N ILE A 76 1.01 16.11 -9.35
CA ILE A 76 2.33 16.60 -9.78
C ILE A 76 2.39 16.80 -11.30
N GLU A 77 1.76 15.92 -12.07
CA GLU A 77 1.72 15.96 -13.53
C GLU A 77 0.28 15.74 -14.02
N PRO A 78 -0.62 16.73 -13.88
CA PRO A 78 -2.04 16.59 -14.24
C PRO A 78 -2.27 16.40 -15.75
N GLN A 79 -1.30 16.80 -16.58
CA GLN A 79 -1.25 16.52 -18.02
C GLN A 79 0.17 16.11 -18.39
N GLU A 80 0.31 15.21 -19.38
CA GLU A 80 1.62 14.72 -19.81
C GLU A 80 2.58 15.87 -20.15
N GLY A 81 3.72 15.90 -19.47
CA GLY A 81 4.78 16.90 -19.61
C GLY A 81 4.52 18.23 -18.92
N GLN A 82 3.36 18.43 -18.29
CA GLN A 82 3.01 19.66 -17.58
C GLN A 82 3.03 19.41 -16.07
N PHE A 83 4.12 19.83 -15.42
CA PHE A 83 4.29 19.69 -13.99
C PHE A 83 3.67 20.86 -13.22
N ASP A 84 2.92 20.56 -12.16
CA ASP A 84 2.27 21.54 -11.30
C ASP A 84 3.20 21.94 -10.15
N VAL A 85 3.62 23.21 -10.16
CA VAL A 85 4.53 23.76 -9.14
C VAL A 85 3.83 23.96 -7.79
N GLU A 86 2.52 24.24 -7.78
CA GLU A 86 1.77 24.39 -6.53
C GLU A 86 1.60 23.04 -5.83
N ALA A 87 1.36 21.96 -6.58
CA ALA A 87 1.34 20.61 -6.04
C ALA A 87 2.71 20.21 -5.45
N VAL A 88 3.81 20.54 -6.12
CA VAL A 88 5.18 20.31 -5.60
C VAL A 88 5.41 21.11 -4.31
N GLU A 89 4.99 22.37 -4.27
CA GLU A 89 5.13 23.21 -3.08
C GLU A 89 4.31 22.69 -1.90
N HIS A 90 3.11 22.17 -2.14
CA HIS A 90 2.33 21.49 -1.11
C HIS A 90 3.13 20.33 -0.47
N TYR A 91 3.69 19.41 -1.27
CA TYR A 91 4.47 18.31 -0.71
C TYR A 91 5.77 18.75 -0.04
N ARG A 92 6.38 19.85 -0.50
CA ARG A 92 7.51 20.49 0.21
C ARG A 92 7.09 20.93 1.62
N GLN A 93 5.89 21.49 1.77
CA GLN A 93 5.35 21.89 3.07
C GLN A 93 5.01 20.69 3.96
N VAL A 94 4.53 19.58 3.39
CA VAL A 94 4.35 18.31 4.12
C VAL A 94 5.69 17.78 4.65
N LEU A 95 6.74 17.79 3.83
CA LEU A 95 8.10 17.39 4.24
C LEU A 95 8.68 18.33 5.30
N ALA A 96 8.51 19.64 5.14
CA ALA A 96 8.90 20.63 6.13
C ALA A 96 8.16 20.43 7.46
N CYS A 97 6.89 20.02 7.42
CA CYS A 97 6.11 19.65 8.60
C CYS A 97 6.66 18.38 9.27
N CYS A 98 7.00 17.35 8.50
CA CYS A 98 7.68 16.17 9.05
C CYS A 98 8.95 16.56 9.80
N LYS A 99 9.80 17.39 9.19
CA LYS A 99 11.02 17.92 9.81
C LYS A 99 10.76 18.72 11.08
N LYS A 100 9.74 19.61 11.08
CA LYS A 100 9.31 20.39 12.25
C LYS A 100 8.95 19.50 13.44
N TYR A 101 8.32 18.36 13.19
CA TYR A 101 7.90 17.40 14.22
C TYR A 101 8.89 16.25 14.44
N HIS A 102 10.09 16.32 13.87
CA HIS A 102 11.12 15.27 13.96
C HIS A 102 10.65 13.89 13.46
N ILE A 103 9.81 13.91 12.43
CA ILE A 103 9.30 12.73 11.75
C ILE A 103 10.15 12.42 10.52
N THR A 104 10.64 11.19 10.41
CA THR A 104 11.33 10.69 9.22
C THR A 104 10.30 10.37 8.13
N PRO A 105 10.33 11.03 6.96
CA PRO A 105 9.41 10.73 5.88
C PRO A 105 9.86 9.47 5.11
N VAL A 106 8.92 8.57 4.85
CA VAL A 106 9.05 7.44 3.92
C VAL A 106 8.08 7.67 2.77
N VAL A 107 8.57 8.07 1.61
CA VAL A 107 7.72 8.59 0.54
C VAL A 107 7.43 7.51 -0.50
N THR A 108 6.15 7.30 -0.79
CA THR A 108 5.70 6.43 -1.88
C THR A 108 5.44 7.28 -3.13
N LEU A 109 6.06 6.95 -4.26
CA LEU A 109 5.93 7.75 -5.50
C LEU A 109 4.72 7.34 -6.35
N HIS A 110 4.27 6.10 -6.22
CA HIS A 110 3.04 5.61 -6.83
C HIS A 110 2.29 4.69 -5.88
N HIS A 111 1.08 5.08 -5.51
CA HIS A 111 0.18 4.29 -4.65
C HIS A 111 -1.16 4.09 -5.38
N PHE A 112 -1.12 3.20 -6.39
CA PHE A 112 -2.23 2.78 -7.25
C PHE A 112 -2.81 3.85 -8.17
N SER A 113 -3.27 4.98 -7.64
CA SER A 113 -3.83 6.08 -8.43
C SER A 113 -2.79 6.64 -9.41
N SER A 114 -3.23 6.90 -10.63
CA SER A 114 -2.39 7.40 -11.71
C SER A 114 -3.03 8.63 -12.34
N PRO A 115 -2.27 9.53 -13.00
CA PRO A 115 -2.87 10.58 -13.78
C PRO A 115 -3.81 10.01 -14.85
N ALA A 116 -4.99 10.58 -15.03
CA ALA A 116 -5.97 10.08 -15.99
C ALA A 116 -5.40 10.01 -17.43
N TRP A 117 -4.50 10.92 -17.80
CA TRP A 117 -3.86 10.94 -19.12
C TRP A 117 -3.00 9.69 -19.39
N LEU A 118 -2.45 9.06 -18.35
CA LEU A 118 -1.64 7.84 -18.47
C LEU A 118 -2.53 6.66 -18.89
N ILE A 119 -3.75 6.59 -18.35
CA ILE A 119 -4.72 5.54 -18.67
C ILE A 119 -5.25 5.67 -20.09
N LYS A 120 -5.43 6.91 -20.59
CA LYS A 120 -5.80 7.17 -21.99
C LYS A 120 -4.80 6.58 -23.00
N LYS A 121 -3.56 6.38 -22.59
CA LYS A 121 -2.49 5.80 -23.41
C LYS A 121 -2.32 4.30 -23.18
N GLY A 122 -3.30 3.64 -22.55
CA GLY A 122 -3.30 2.20 -22.29
C GLY A 122 -2.68 1.80 -20.95
N GLY A 123 -2.27 2.76 -20.12
CA GLY A 123 -1.91 2.55 -18.72
C GLY A 123 -0.74 1.59 -18.47
N TRP A 124 -0.77 0.93 -17.31
CA TRP A 124 0.33 0.10 -16.78
C TRP A 124 0.62 -1.18 -17.57
N ALA A 125 -0.15 -1.44 -18.62
CA ALA A 125 0.13 -2.50 -19.59
C ALA A 125 1.16 -2.11 -20.66
N GLN A 126 1.49 -0.83 -20.79
CA GLN A 126 2.23 -0.29 -21.94
C GLN A 126 3.65 0.11 -21.58
N ASN A 127 4.61 -0.18 -22.47
CA ASN A 127 6.04 0.10 -22.22
C ASN A 127 6.35 1.58 -21.99
N PHE A 128 5.56 2.52 -22.55
CA PHE A 128 5.81 3.96 -22.37
C PHE A 128 5.73 4.40 -20.90
N VAL A 129 5.01 3.65 -20.05
CA VAL A 129 4.90 3.94 -18.60
C VAL A 129 6.27 3.90 -17.93
N VAL A 130 7.20 3.08 -18.42
CA VAL A 130 8.57 3.01 -17.87
C VAL A 130 9.24 4.38 -17.95
N ASP A 131 9.19 5.03 -19.12
CA ASP A 131 9.83 6.33 -19.34
C ASP A 131 9.04 7.46 -18.67
N ALA A 132 7.70 7.41 -18.73
CA ALA A 132 6.84 8.39 -18.08
C ALA A 132 7.04 8.41 -16.56
N PHE A 133 7.07 7.23 -15.94
CA PHE A 133 7.26 7.09 -14.50
C PHE A 133 8.69 7.47 -14.08
N ALA A 134 9.70 7.09 -14.85
CA ALA A 134 11.08 7.52 -14.60
C ALA A 134 11.21 9.05 -14.64
N ARG A 135 10.60 9.72 -15.62
CA ARG A 135 10.61 11.19 -15.73
C ARG A 135 9.90 11.88 -14.56
N TYR A 136 8.74 11.36 -14.15
CA TYR A 136 8.03 11.87 -12.97
C TYR A 136 8.86 11.71 -11.70
N THR A 137 9.42 10.53 -11.46
CA THR A 137 10.23 10.25 -10.26
C THR A 137 11.55 11.03 -10.23
N GLU A 138 12.17 11.24 -11.39
CA GLU A 138 13.32 12.16 -11.52
C GLU A 138 12.93 13.58 -11.11
N TYR A 139 11.81 14.08 -11.64
CA TYR A 139 11.34 15.43 -11.33
C TYR A 139 11.05 15.59 -9.83
N VAL A 140 10.34 14.65 -9.21
CA VAL A 140 10.10 14.67 -7.76
C VAL A 140 11.40 14.64 -6.97
N ALA A 141 12.37 13.79 -7.34
CA ALA A 141 13.67 13.74 -6.70
C ALA A 141 14.44 15.07 -6.83
N GLN A 142 14.41 15.72 -8.00
CA GLN A 142 15.05 17.02 -8.21
C GLN A 142 14.42 18.13 -7.36
N GLN A 143 13.11 18.08 -7.15
CA GLN A 143 12.39 19.15 -6.45
C GLN A 143 12.34 18.99 -4.94
N LEU A 144 12.34 17.74 -4.44
CA LEU A 144 12.00 17.40 -3.06
C LEU A 144 12.97 16.41 -2.41
N GLY A 145 13.88 15.80 -3.16
CA GLY A 145 14.65 14.64 -2.71
C GLY A 145 15.66 14.91 -1.59
N ASP A 146 16.05 16.17 -1.36
CA ASP A 146 16.95 16.54 -0.26
C ASP A 146 16.36 16.25 1.13
N ASP A 147 15.03 16.28 1.27
CA ASP A 147 14.33 16.01 2.52
C ASP A 147 13.69 14.59 2.56
N ILE A 148 13.96 13.73 1.57
CA ILE A 148 13.38 12.37 1.46
C ILE A 148 14.48 11.30 1.61
N PRO A 149 14.62 10.68 2.80
CA PRO A 149 15.62 9.64 3.03
C PRO A 149 15.23 8.28 2.42
N TYR A 150 13.92 7.99 2.32
CA TYR A 150 13.41 6.71 1.80
C TYR A 150 12.36 6.94 0.72
N PHE A 151 12.60 6.35 -0.46
CA PHE A 151 11.64 6.28 -1.56
C PHE A 151 11.15 4.83 -1.74
N CYS A 152 9.85 4.63 -1.57
CA CYS A 152 9.13 3.49 -2.13
C CYS A 152 8.67 3.88 -3.53
N THR A 153 9.22 3.30 -4.61
CA THR A 153 8.81 3.69 -5.96
C THR A 153 7.35 3.34 -6.21
N ILE A 154 6.97 2.08 -5.97
CA ILE A 154 5.65 1.54 -6.31
C ILE A 154 5.12 0.79 -5.10
N ASN A 155 3.87 1.09 -4.72
CA ASN A 155 3.12 0.34 -3.72
C ASN A 155 2.63 -1.00 -4.28
N GLU A 156 2.79 -2.08 -3.51
CA GLU A 156 2.29 -3.43 -3.79
C GLU A 156 2.42 -3.81 -5.28
N ALA A 157 3.67 -3.81 -5.77
CA ALA A 157 3.96 -3.99 -7.19
C ALA A 157 3.34 -5.28 -7.78
N ASN A 158 3.17 -6.31 -6.94
CA ASN A 158 2.63 -7.61 -7.27
C ASN A 158 1.08 -7.72 -7.31
N MET A 159 0.35 -6.66 -6.98
CA MET A 159 -1.11 -6.71 -6.85
C MET A 159 -1.83 -7.12 -8.14
N GLY A 160 -1.36 -6.70 -9.31
CA GLY A 160 -1.96 -7.09 -10.60
C GLY A 160 -1.83 -8.59 -10.89
N GLY A 161 -0.73 -9.21 -10.46
CA GLY A 161 -0.52 -10.66 -10.52
C GLY A 161 -1.51 -11.40 -9.62
N GLN A 162 -1.71 -10.93 -8.39
CA GLN A 162 -2.72 -11.49 -7.47
C GLN A 162 -4.13 -11.36 -8.02
N LEU A 163 -4.50 -10.19 -8.56
CA LEU A 163 -5.79 -9.97 -9.21
C LEU A 163 -5.99 -10.87 -10.43
N ASN A 164 -4.93 -11.16 -11.19
CA ASN A 164 -4.99 -12.10 -12.31
C ASN A 164 -5.26 -13.54 -11.87
N LYS A 165 -4.67 -13.98 -10.75
CA LYS A 165 -4.98 -15.29 -10.14
C LYS A 165 -6.45 -15.38 -9.74
N ILE A 166 -6.99 -14.33 -9.11
CA ILE A 166 -8.41 -14.27 -8.72
C ILE A 166 -9.33 -14.28 -9.94
N ALA A 167 -9.02 -13.48 -10.96
CA ALA A 167 -9.81 -13.46 -12.19
C ALA A 167 -9.86 -14.84 -12.86
N ALA A 168 -8.72 -15.55 -12.93
CA ALA A 168 -8.66 -16.91 -13.45
C ALA A 168 -9.46 -17.91 -12.60
N ALA A 169 -9.38 -17.81 -11.26
CA ALA A 169 -10.16 -18.65 -10.35
C ALA A 169 -11.68 -18.40 -10.49
N MET A 170 -12.10 -17.14 -10.66
CA MET A 170 -13.49 -16.77 -10.89
C MET A 170 -14.01 -17.33 -12.22
N MET A 171 -13.23 -17.25 -13.30
CA MET A 171 -13.62 -17.84 -14.60
C MET A 171 -13.82 -19.35 -14.52
N ASN A 172 -13.07 -20.04 -13.64
CA ASN A 172 -13.17 -21.50 -13.48
C ASN A 172 -14.28 -21.93 -12.52
N THR A 173 -14.54 -21.17 -11.45
CA THR A 173 -15.44 -21.55 -10.36
C THR A 173 -16.77 -20.81 -10.35
N GLY A 174 -16.87 -19.69 -11.08
CA GLY A 174 -18.04 -18.82 -11.14
C GLY A 174 -18.22 -17.89 -9.93
N ALA A 175 -17.28 -17.87 -8.97
CA ALA A 175 -17.39 -17.06 -7.76
C ALA A 175 -16.13 -16.21 -7.53
N ARG A 176 -16.33 -14.93 -7.23
CA ARG A 176 -15.31 -14.04 -6.64
C ARG A 176 -15.53 -14.02 -5.13
N LYS A 177 -14.49 -14.21 -4.33
CA LYS A 177 -14.59 -14.24 -2.87
C LYS A 177 -13.92 -13.02 -2.26
N GLU A 178 -14.60 -12.39 -1.31
CA GLU A 178 -14.03 -11.33 -0.47
C GLU A 178 -12.91 -11.90 0.40
N GLY A 179 -11.97 -11.06 0.85
CA GLY A 179 -10.78 -11.50 1.59
C GLY A 179 -9.72 -12.25 0.77
N SER A 180 -9.90 -12.42 -0.55
CA SER A 180 -8.92 -13.09 -1.42
C SER A 180 -7.70 -12.24 -1.79
N VAL A 181 -7.80 -10.92 -1.63
CA VAL A 181 -6.74 -9.89 -1.76
C VAL A 181 -6.75 -8.98 -0.53
N GLN A 182 -5.62 -8.35 -0.23
CA GLN A 182 -5.45 -7.47 0.94
C GLN A 182 -5.83 -6.00 0.66
N VAL A 183 -6.53 -5.73 -0.45
CA VAL A 183 -7.00 -4.39 -0.87
C VAL A 183 -8.52 -4.41 -1.06
N GLY A 184 -9.20 -3.30 -0.75
CA GLY A 184 -10.64 -3.12 -0.94
C GLY A 184 -11.10 -3.34 -2.38
N THR A 185 -11.83 -4.44 -2.62
CA THR A 185 -12.46 -4.72 -3.91
C THR A 185 -13.94 -5.03 -3.77
N ASN A 186 -14.76 -4.51 -4.69
CA ASN A 186 -16.19 -4.78 -4.72
C ASN A 186 -16.44 -6.14 -5.40
N THR A 187 -17.05 -7.05 -4.65
CA THR A 187 -17.37 -8.43 -5.06
C THR A 187 -18.84 -8.62 -5.41
N GLU A 188 -19.71 -7.64 -5.14
CA GLU A 188 -21.17 -7.75 -5.24
C GLU A 188 -21.73 -7.39 -6.62
N MET A 189 -20.94 -6.79 -7.50
CA MET A 189 -21.41 -6.41 -8.83
C MET A 189 -21.77 -7.63 -9.67
N ASN A 190 -22.98 -7.60 -10.25
CA ASN A 190 -23.37 -8.55 -11.27
C ASN A 190 -22.67 -8.28 -12.61
N MET A 191 -22.65 -9.30 -13.49
CA MET A 191 -21.96 -9.24 -14.78
C MET A 191 -22.48 -8.15 -15.72
N GLN A 192 -23.75 -7.76 -15.63
CA GLN A 192 -24.32 -6.72 -16.48
C GLN A 192 -23.77 -5.34 -16.08
N VAL A 193 -23.80 -5.02 -14.79
CA VAL A 193 -23.26 -3.76 -14.25
C VAL A 193 -21.75 -3.68 -14.48
N LEU A 194 -21.01 -4.78 -14.28
CA LEU A 194 -19.58 -4.84 -14.57
C LEU A 194 -19.29 -4.50 -16.04
N MET A 195 -20.08 -5.04 -16.99
CA MET A 195 -19.89 -4.73 -18.41
C MET A 195 -20.24 -3.29 -18.75
N GLN A 196 -21.27 -2.71 -18.12
CA GLN A 196 -21.59 -1.28 -18.26
C GLN A 196 -20.44 -0.41 -17.75
N SER A 197 -19.89 -0.75 -16.58
CA SER A 197 -18.71 -0.10 -16.00
C SER A 197 -17.53 -0.12 -16.96
N ILE A 198 -17.20 -1.28 -17.53
CA ILE A 198 -16.08 -1.42 -18.50
C ILE A 198 -16.29 -0.52 -19.72
N MET A 199 -17.51 -0.47 -20.26
CA MET A 199 -17.83 0.37 -21.42
C MET A 199 -17.76 1.86 -21.09
N GLU A 200 -18.21 2.27 -19.90
CA GLU A 200 -18.11 3.65 -19.45
C GLU A 200 -16.66 4.08 -19.21
N GLN A 201 -15.85 3.24 -18.58
CA GLN A 201 -14.41 3.47 -18.41
C GLN A 201 -13.72 3.60 -19.77
N SER A 202 -13.99 2.70 -20.70
CA SER A 202 -13.47 2.73 -22.07
C SER A 202 -13.80 4.06 -22.76
N LYS A 203 -15.03 4.55 -22.64
CA LYS A 203 -15.45 5.83 -23.18
C LYS A 203 -14.77 7.02 -22.47
N ALA A 204 -14.65 6.97 -21.14
CA ALA A 204 -14.07 8.05 -20.35
C ALA A 204 -12.56 8.25 -20.63
N PHE A 205 -11.85 7.14 -20.89
CA PHE A 205 -10.42 7.15 -21.18
C PHE A 205 -10.09 7.09 -22.68
N ASP A 206 -11.08 7.08 -23.57
CA ASP A 206 -10.87 7.01 -25.02
C ASP A 206 -9.98 5.82 -25.46
N CYS A 207 -10.26 4.64 -24.89
CA CYS A 207 -9.55 3.39 -25.16
C CYS A 207 -10.52 2.24 -25.42
N ASN A 208 -10.07 1.14 -26.02
CA ASN A 208 -10.97 0.00 -26.29
C ASN A 208 -11.44 -0.66 -24.97
N PRO A 209 -12.65 -1.27 -24.95
CA PRO A 209 -13.08 -2.11 -23.84
C PRO A 209 -12.06 -3.21 -23.57
N GLY A 210 -11.46 -3.22 -22.37
CA GLY A 210 -10.38 -4.13 -21.99
C GLY A 210 -8.96 -3.54 -22.06
N GLU A 211 -8.79 -2.31 -22.57
CA GLU A 211 -7.51 -1.61 -22.61
C GLU A 211 -7.39 -0.49 -21.54
N VAL A 212 -8.40 -0.37 -20.66
CA VAL A 212 -8.34 0.46 -19.45
C VAL A 212 -7.49 -0.25 -18.40
N ASN A 213 -6.17 -0.05 -18.46
CA ASN A 213 -5.21 -0.70 -17.56
C ASN A 213 -4.78 0.24 -16.41
N THR A 214 -5.70 0.51 -15.49
CA THR A 214 -5.35 1.10 -14.18
C THR A 214 -4.47 0.14 -13.37
N PHE A 215 -3.86 0.63 -12.29
CA PHE A 215 -2.94 -0.20 -11.52
C PHE A 215 -3.63 -1.35 -10.79
N LEU A 216 -4.86 -1.20 -10.29
CA LEU A 216 -5.62 -2.31 -9.69
C LEU A 216 -6.45 -3.08 -10.74
N LYS A 217 -5.78 -3.61 -11.76
CA LYS A 217 -6.36 -4.55 -12.73
C LYS A 217 -5.51 -5.82 -12.82
N PRO A 218 -6.13 -6.96 -13.19
CA PRO A 218 -5.39 -8.17 -13.56
C PRO A 218 -4.30 -7.88 -14.59
N ARG A 219 -3.09 -8.35 -14.33
CA ARG A 219 -1.96 -8.24 -15.26
C ARG A 219 -1.39 -9.61 -15.58
N THR A 220 -1.04 -9.78 -16.84
CA THR A 220 -0.22 -10.91 -17.31
C THR A 220 1.20 -10.77 -16.80
N SER A 221 1.95 -11.88 -16.77
CA SER A 221 3.38 -11.85 -16.39
C SER A 221 4.22 -10.91 -17.27
N GLN A 222 3.82 -10.66 -18.53
CA GLN A 222 4.54 -9.71 -19.38
C GLN A 222 4.27 -8.25 -18.98
N GLN A 223 3.05 -7.93 -18.54
CA GLN A 223 2.70 -6.62 -18.01
C GLN A 223 3.33 -6.39 -16.63
N GLU A 224 3.41 -7.43 -15.78
CA GLU A 224 4.17 -7.34 -14.51
C GLU A 224 5.63 -6.97 -14.75
N LYS A 225 6.27 -7.52 -15.79
CA LYS A 225 7.64 -7.10 -16.17
C LYS A 225 7.74 -5.62 -16.56
N VAL A 226 6.67 -5.02 -17.09
CA VAL A 226 6.65 -3.57 -17.40
C VAL A 226 6.66 -2.78 -16.10
N VAL A 227 5.84 -3.15 -15.11
CA VAL A 227 5.82 -2.53 -13.77
C VAL A 227 7.21 -2.62 -13.13
N MET A 228 7.86 -3.79 -13.18
CA MET A 228 9.18 -3.97 -12.59
C MET A 228 10.28 -3.18 -13.31
N LYS A 229 10.19 -3.04 -14.64
CA LYS A 229 11.08 -2.15 -15.39
C LYS A 229 10.84 -0.67 -15.04
N ALA A 230 9.59 -0.27 -14.82
CA ALA A 230 9.27 1.08 -14.37
C ALA A 230 9.89 1.38 -13.00
N HIS A 231 9.80 0.43 -12.05
CA HIS A 231 10.52 0.52 -10.77
C HIS A 231 12.04 0.68 -10.97
N GLN A 232 12.69 -0.17 -11.77
CA GLN A 232 14.14 -0.09 -11.99
C GLN A 232 14.56 1.23 -12.65
N ALA A 233 13.77 1.73 -13.60
CA ALA A 233 14.00 3.01 -14.24
C ALA A 233 13.83 4.19 -13.26
N ALA A 234 12.79 4.16 -12.43
CA ALA A 234 12.57 5.14 -11.37
C ALA A 234 13.71 5.13 -10.34
N LYS A 235 14.15 3.97 -9.87
CA LYS A 235 15.30 3.85 -8.98
C LYS A 235 16.55 4.46 -9.58
N LYS A 236 16.84 4.16 -10.84
CA LYS A 236 17.99 4.74 -11.57
C LYS A 236 17.89 6.27 -11.62
N ALA A 237 16.71 6.81 -11.96
CA ALA A 237 16.46 8.24 -12.04
C ALA A 237 16.60 8.96 -10.69
N ILE A 238 16.06 8.38 -9.63
CA ILE A 238 16.19 8.90 -8.26
C ILE A 238 17.66 8.88 -7.84
N LYS A 239 18.36 7.77 -8.03
CA LYS A 239 19.78 7.62 -7.63
C LYS A 239 20.72 8.56 -8.40
N SER A 240 20.39 8.98 -9.63
CA SER A 240 21.19 9.98 -10.34
C SER A 240 21.08 11.39 -9.77
N VAL A 241 20.01 11.68 -9.03
CA VAL A 241 19.75 12.99 -8.42
C VAL A 241 20.10 12.98 -6.92
N CYS A 242 19.62 11.96 -6.21
CA CYS A 242 19.75 11.78 -4.77
C CYS A 242 20.47 10.44 -4.46
N PRO A 243 21.78 10.32 -4.72
CA PRO A 243 22.51 9.05 -4.57
C PRO A 243 22.51 8.50 -3.14
N ALA A 244 22.35 9.37 -2.13
CA ALA A 244 22.30 9.01 -0.73
C ALA A 244 20.92 8.47 -0.28
N ALA A 245 19.84 8.78 -1.01
CA ALA A 245 18.51 8.32 -0.66
C ALA A 245 18.40 6.80 -0.83
N LYS A 246 17.68 6.16 0.08
CA LYS A 246 17.37 4.72 0.05
C LYS A 246 16.17 4.51 -0.85
N VAL A 247 16.27 3.60 -1.82
CA VAL A 247 15.21 3.33 -2.79
C VAL A 247 14.87 1.84 -2.80
N GLY A 248 13.58 1.57 -2.72
CA GLY A 248 12.98 0.24 -2.81
C GLY A 248 11.57 0.30 -3.39
N LEU A 249 10.87 -0.82 -3.41
CA LEU A 249 9.43 -0.94 -3.68
C LEU A 249 8.73 -1.65 -2.52
N THR A 250 7.40 -1.75 -2.57
CA THR A 250 6.66 -2.59 -1.61
C THR A 250 5.93 -3.75 -2.29
N LEU A 251 5.76 -4.85 -1.57
CA LEU A 251 5.00 -6.03 -1.99
C LEU A 251 3.94 -6.40 -0.96
N SER A 252 2.76 -6.79 -1.45
CA SER A 252 1.70 -7.41 -0.64
C SER A 252 1.95 -8.90 -0.53
N LEU A 253 2.24 -9.40 0.67
CA LEU A 253 2.61 -10.79 0.88
C LEU A 253 1.69 -11.44 1.91
N PHE A 254 1.16 -12.60 1.57
CA PHE A 254 0.49 -13.49 2.51
C PHE A 254 1.52 -14.38 3.22
N ASP A 255 1.23 -14.74 4.47
CA ASP A 255 1.90 -15.87 5.12
C ASP A 255 1.30 -17.19 4.60
N TYR A 256 1.92 -17.80 3.59
CA TYR A 256 1.48 -19.08 3.04
C TYR A 256 1.91 -20.24 3.95
N GLN A 257 0.95 -20.84 4.66
CA GLN A 257 1.17 -21.97 5.56
C GLN A 257 0.69 -23.26 4.91
N ALA A 258 1.59 -24.23 4.75
CA ALA A 258 1.24 -25.54 4.20
C ALA A 258 0.75 -26.51 5.29
N GLU A 259 -0.39 -27.14 5.06
CA GLU A 259 -0.83 -28.38 5.71
C GLU A 259 -0.46 -29.59 4.83
N SER A 260 -0.68 -30.81 5.35
CA SER A 260 -0.33 -32.06 4.67
C SER A 260 -0.80 -32.10 3.21
N GLY A 261 0.16 -32.19 2.28
CA GLY A 261 -0.08 -32.27 0.83
C GLY A 261 -0.25 -30.91 0.14
N GLY A 262 -0.16 -29.80 0.86
CA GLY A 262 -0.22 -28.44 0.33
C GLY A 262 1.14 -27.79 0.06
N GLU A 263 2.25 -28.43 0.43
CA GLU A 263 3.60 -27.85 0.46
C GLU A 263 4.02 -27.29 -0.90
N ALA A 264 3.87 -28.08 -1.97
CA ALA A 264 4.22 -27.64 -3.32
C ALA A 264 3.30 -26.53 -3.86
N LYS A 265 2.05 -26.45 -3.38
CA LYS A 265 1.11 -25.40 -3.78
C LYS A 265 1.38 -24.09 -3.04
N ALA A 266 1.68 -24.17 -1.74
CA ALA A 266 2.10 -23.03 -0.94
C ALA A 266 3.40 -22.42 -1.50
N ASP A 267 4.39 -23.26 -1.81
CA ASP A 267 5.63 -22.78 -2.45
C ASP A 267 5.34 -22.14 -3.81
N LYS A 268 4.49 -22.75 -4.65
CA LYS A 268 4.09 -22.14 -5.92
C LYS A 268 3.48 -20.74 -5.72
N LEU A 269 2.57 -20.57 -4.77
CA LEU A 269 1.96 -19.27 -4.47
C LEU A 269 3.00 -18.25 -3.98
N TRP A 270 3.95 -18.67 -3.15
CA TRP A 270 5.08 -17.84 -2.71
C TRP A 270 5.96 -17.42 -3.90
N GLN A 271 6.31 -18.35 -4.80
CA GLN A 271 7.09 -18.03 -5.99
C GLN A 271 6.34 -17.08 -6.93
N GLU A 272 5.02 -17.18 -7.02
CA GLU A 272 4.20 -16.27 -7.82
C GLU A 272 4.12 -14.86 -7.24
N ASP A 273 4.04 -14.71 -5.90
CA ASP A 273 3.84 -13.41 -5.25
C ASP A 273 5.14 -12.72 -4.80
N PHE A 274 6.22 -13.47 -4.62
CA PHE A 274 7.52 -12.96 -4.21
C PHE A 274 8.64 -13.36 -5.20
N GLY A 275 8.80 -14.66 -5.47
CA GLY A 275 9.94 -15.18 -6.24
C GLY A 275 10.06 -14.62 -7.66
N PHE A 276 8.91 -14.41 -8.33
CA PHE A 276 8.85 -13.79 -9.66
C PHE A 276 9.42 -12.37 -9.69
N TYR A 277 9.24 -11.61 -8.60
CA TYR A 277 9.61 -10.20 -8.50
C TYR A 277 11.04 -10.01 -7.99
N LEU A 278 11.59 -10.97 -7.23
CA LEU A 278 12.91 -10.90 -6.61
C LEU A 278 14.04 -10.44 -7.54
N PRO A 279 14.18 -10.94 -8.78
CA PRO A 279 15.28 -10.52 -9.67
C PRO A 279 15.28 -9.03 -10.01
N TYR A 280 14.17 -8.32 -9.79
CA TYR A 280 14.05 -6.91 -10.16
C TYR A 280 14.41 -5.94 -9.03
N PHE A 281 14.31 -6.38 -7.77
CA PHE A 281 14.59 -5.57 -6.58
C PHE A 281 15.72 -6.15 -5.70
N GLN A 282 16.35 -7.27 -6.08
CA GLN A 282 17.43 -7.89 -5.29
C GLN A 282 18.57 -6.92 -4.92
N ASP A 283 18.81 -5.90 -5.76
CA ASP A 283 19.87 -4.90 -5.61
C ASP A 283 19.33 -3.58 -5.01
N ASP A 284 18.08 -3.54 -4.56
CA ASP A 284 17.48 -2.38 -3.90
C ASP A 284 18.09 -2.13 -2.54
N ASP A 285 18.03 -0.86 -2.11
CA ASP A 285 18.56 -0.49 -0.80
C ASP A 285 17.73 -1.14 0.33
N PHE A 286 16.43 -1.32 0.08
CA PHE A 286 15.51 -2.02 0.98
C PHE A 286 14.31 -2.64 0.23
N LEU A 287 13.62 -3.57 0.87
CA LEU A 287 12.29 -4.04 0.46
C LEU A 287 11.23 -3.62 1.50
N GLY A 288 10.14 -3.04 1.01
CA GLY A 288 8.93 -2.82 1.80
C GLY A 288 8.05 -4.06 1.82
N VAL A 289 7.79 -4.59 3.01
CA VAL A 289 6.90 -5.74 3.22
C VAL A 289 5.54 -5.23 3.70
N GLN A 290 4.47 -5.67 3.06
CA GLN A 290 3.10 -5.41 3.46
C GLN A 290 2.38 -6.73 3.71
N ASN A 291 1.82 -6.90 4.90
CA ASN A 291 1.15 -8.13 5.29
C ASN A 291 0.04 -7.86 6.28
N TYR A 292 -1.08 -8.57 6.14
CA TYR A 292 -2.24 -8.46 7.03
C TYR A 292 -2.66 -9.81 7.62
N THR A 293 -2.44 -10.90 6.89
CA THR A 293 -2.96 -12.21 7.27
C THR A 293 -2.17 -13.36 6.63
N ARG A 294 -2.61 -14.59 6.90
CA ARG A 294 -2.10 -15.84 6.34
C ARG A 294 -3.05 -16.46 5.33
N LYS A 295 -2.55 -17.45 4.61
CA LYS A 295 -3.31 -18.36 3.74
C LYS A 295 -2.90 -19.79 4.06
N ILE A 296 -3.84 -20.62 4.52
CA ILE A 296 -3.59 -22.04 4.76
C ILE A 296 -3.80 -22.80 3.44
N VAL A 297 -2.86 -23.67 3.08
CA VAL A 297 -2.86 -24.42 1.82
C VAL A 297 -2.73 -25.90 2.10
N ASP A 298 -3.66 -26.71 1.58
CA ASP A 298 -3.67 -28.16 1.72
C ASP A 298 -3.64 -28.89 0.35
N SER A 299 -3.83 -30.21 0.38
CA SER A 299 -3.91 -31.04 -0.82
C SER A 299 -5.03 -30.65 -1.80
N ASN A 300 -6.03 -29.87 -1.40
CA ASN A 300 -7.10 -29.32 -2.23
C ASN A 300 -6.81 -27.89 -2.70
N GLY A 301 -6.02 -27.11 -1.97
CA GLY A 301 -5.58 -25.77 -2.36
C GLY A 301 -5.65 -24.79 -1.19
N GLU A 302 -5.82 -23.51 -1.50
CA GLU A 302 -6.11 -22.50 -0.46
C GLU A 302 -7.42 -22.86 0.26
N ARG A 303 -7.37 -22.85 1.59
CA ARG A 303 -8.52 -23.04 2.46
C ARG A 303 -9.09 -21.70 2.90
N GLU A 304 -10.41 -21.68 3.03
CA GLU A 304 -11.07 -20.60 3.76
C GLU A 304 -10.67 -20.62 5.24
N PRO A 305 -10.68 -19.46 5.92
CA PRO A 305 -10.56 -19.40 7.36
C PRO A 305 -11.52 -20.39 8.03
N ALA A 306 -11.07 -21.00 9.14
CA ALA A 306 -11.96 -21.86 9.91
C ALA A 306 -13.19 -21.06 10.37
N LYS A 307 -14.37 -21.68 10.43
CA LYS A 307 -15.62 -20.99 10.77
C LYS A 307 -15.59 -20.26 12.12
N GLU A 308 -14.78 -20.76 13.06
CA GLU A 308 -14.60 -20.20 14.41
C GLU A 308 -13.42 -19.20 14.49
N ALA A 309 -12.64 -19.05 13.41
CA ALA A 309 -11.51 -18.13 13.41
C ALA A 309 -12.02 -16.69 13.40
N PRO A 310 -11.41 -15.78 14.20
CA PRO A 310 -11.75 -14.37 14.13
C PRO A 310 -11.43 -13.85 12.72
N VAL A 311 -12.37 -13.11 12.15
CA VAL A 311 -12.22 -12.47 10.83
C VAL A 311 -12.31 -10.96 10.98
N THR A 312 -11.55 -10.27 10.15
CA THR A 312 -11.57 -8.80 10.08
C THR A 312 -12.80 -8.30 9.33
N GLN A 313 -13.04 -6.99 9.29
CA GLN A 313 -14.08 -6.43 8.40
C GLN A 313 -13.77 -6.68 6.90
N MET A 314 -12.56 -7.08 6.54
CA MET A 314 -12.17 -7.44 5.16
C MET A 314 -12.36 -8.95 4.86
N GLU A 315 -12.99 -9.68 5.79
CA GLU A 315 -13.34 -11.10 5.67
C GLU A 315 -12.17 -12.11 5.60
N TYR A 316 -10.93 -11.66 5.76
CA TYR A 316 -9.80 -12.55 6.02
C TYR A 316 -9.53 -12.74 7.52
N GLU A 317 -8.81 -13.81 7.87
CA GLU A 317 -8.49 -14.19 9.25
C GLU A 317 -7.69 -13.08 9.97
N ASP A 318 -8.04 -12.79 11.21
CA ASP A 318 -7.26 -11.96 12.13
C ASP A 318 -6.08 -12.79 12.66
N TYR A 319 -4.91 -12.63 12.00
CA TYR A 319 -3.72 -13.43 12.25
C TYR A 319 -2.44 -12.57 12.28
N PRO A 320 -2.22 -11.76 13.34
CA PRO A 320 -1.10 -10.81 13.43
C PRO A 320 0.28 -11.47 13.42
N GLN A 321 0.40 -12.77 13.74
CA GLN A 321 1.67 -13.49 13.70
C GLN A 321 2.22 -13.63 12.27
N ALA A 322 1.37 -13.47 11.24
CA ALA A 322 1.76 -13.56 9.84
C ALA A 322 2.96 -12.68 9.49
N ILE A 323 3.04 -11.45 10.03
CA ILE A 323 4.11 -10.53 9.66
C ILE A 323 5.50 -11.08 10.02
N GLY A 324 5.64 -11.69 11.20
CA GLY A 324 6.91 -12.31 11.61
C GLY A 324 7.32 -13.45 10.68
N HIS A 325 6.37 -14.31 10.31
CA HIS A 325 6.63 -15.42 9.38
C HIS A 325 7.02 -14.93 7.99
N VAL A 326 6.31 -13.93 7.45
CA VAL A 326 6.63 -13.34 6.15
C VAL A 326 8.02 -12.72 6.15
N LEU A 327 8.40 -11.99 7.20
CA LEU A 327 9.73 -11.39 7.30
C LEU A 327 10.84 -12.45 7.32
N SER A 328 10.67 -13.52 8.12
CA SER A 328 11.60 -14.65 8.11
C SER A 328 11.68 -15.32 6.74
N LYS A 329 10.53 -15.51 6.07
CA LYS A 329 10.48 -16.16 4.75
C LYS A 329 11.13 -15.30 3.66
N VAL A 330 10.86 -14.00 3.62
CA VAL A 330 11.53 -13.04 2.72
C VAL A 330 13.04 -13.07 2.95
N ALA A 331 13.48 -13.09 4.21
CA ALA A 331 14.89 -13.08 4.56
C ALA A 331 15.65 -14.35 4.13
N GLU A 332 14.98 -15.43 3.72
CA GLU A 332 15.64 -16.59 3.11
C GLU A 332 16.32 -16.22 1.79
N ASP A 333 15.68 -15.39 0.97
CA ASP A 333 16.10 -15.08 -0.40
C ASP A 333 16.57 -13.62 -0.59
N TYR A 334 16.03 -12.66 0.17
CA TYR A 334 16.43 -11.25 0.12
C TYR A 334 17.25 -10.87 1.36
N LYS A 335 18.47 -10.36 1.15
CA LYS A 335 19.43 -10.03 2.23
C LYS A 335 19.59 -8.53 2.49
N GLY A 336 18.89 -7.68 1.75
CA GLY A 336 18.90 -6.23 1.92
C GLY A 336 18.08 -5.77 3.13
N GLU A 337 18.00 -4.45 3.35
CA GLU A 337 17.24 -3.89 4.46
C GLU A 337 15.74 -4.17 4.31
N LEU A 338 15.04 -4.46 5.42
CA LEU A 338 13.61 -4.72 5.41
C LEU A 338 12.88 -3.61 6.16
N ILE A 339 11.73 -3.18 5.63
CA ILE A 339 10.81 -2.25 6.30
C ILE A 339 9.41 -2.86 6.21
N VAL A 340 8.72 -3.02 7.35
CA VAL A 340 7.28 -3.32 7.31
C VAL A 340 6.57 -2.03 6.94
N THR A 341 6.21 -1.87 5.67
CA THR A 341 5.63 -0.63 5.14
C THR A 341 4.13 -0.51 5.35
N GLU A 342 3.44 -1.64 5.56
CA GLU A 342 2.04 -1.72 5.97
C GLU A 342 1.80 -3.00 6.77
N ASN A 343 1.12 -2.87 7.91
CA ASN A 343 0.55 -3.98 8.68
C ASN A 343 -0.57 -3.41 9.55
N GLY A 344 -1.71 -4.10 9.64
CA GLY A 344 -2.84 -3.57 10.39
C GLY A 344 -4.06 -4.48 10.38
N ILE A 345 -5.16 -3.97 10.91
CA ILE A 345 -6.42 -4.71 11.02
C ILE A 345 -7.61 -3.78 10.78
N SER A 346 -8.56 -4.23 9.95
CA SER A 346 -9.86 -3.58 9.82
C SER A 346 -10.80 -4.07 10.91
N THR A 347 -11.17 -3.19 11.84
CA THR A 347 -12.06 -3.51 12.97
C THR A 347 -12.65 -2.26 13.62
N GLU A 348 -13.92 -2.31 13.99
CA GLU A 348 -14.56 -1.27 14.81
C GLU A 348 -14.09 -1.31 16.28
N ASP A 349 -13.59 -2.47 16.74
CA ASP A 349 -13.08 -2.64 18.09
C ASP A 349 -11.60 -2.24 18.18
N ASP A 350 -11.37 -1.02 18.66
CA ASP A 350 -10.00 -0.53 18.85
C ASP A 350 -9.22 -1.25 19.96
N MET A 351 -9.90 -1.96 20.87
CA MET A 351 -9.19 -2.81 21.84
C MET A 351 -8.56 -4.01 21.15
N ARG A 352 -9.27 -4.66 20.20
CA ARG A 352 -8.67 -5.71 19.38
C ARG A 352 -7.51 -5.17 18.54
N ARG A 353 -7.63 -3.95 17.99
CA ARG A 353 -6.51 -3.28 17.30
C ARG A 353 -5.28 -3.10 18.20
N CYS A 354 -5.47 -2.72 19.46
CA CYS A 354 -4.37 -2.63 20.42
C CYS A 354 -3.69 -3.99 20.66
N GLU A 355 -4.46 -5.08 20.70
CA GLU A 355 -3.91 -6.44 20.86
C GLU A 355 -3.16 -6.89 19.61
N PHE A 356 -3.76 -6.68 18.42
CA PHE A 356 -3.12 -6.93 17.13
C PHE A 356 -1.75 -6.26 17.04
N ILE A 357 -1.65 -4.97 17.39
CA ILE A 357 -0.37 -4.23 17.36
C ILE A 357 0.69 -4.90 18.24
N ARG A 358 0.33 -5.35 19.45
CA ARG A 358 1.28 -6.03 20.36
C ARG A 358 1.69 -7.39 19.83
N GLU A 359 0.74 -8.16 19.30
CA GLU A 359 0.99 -9.49 18.74
C GLU A 359 1.88 -9.41 17.49
N ALA A 360 1.61 -8.46 16.59
CA ALA A 360 2.39 -8.22 15.39
C ALA A 360 3.81 -7.75 15.72
N LEU A 361 3.95 -6.75 16.60
CA LEU A 361 5.28 -6.23 17.00
C LEU A 361 6.12 -7.24 17.77
N SER A 362 5.50 -8.18 18.50
CA SER A 362 6.22 -9.30 19.10
C SER A 362 6.89 -10.19 18.04
N GLY A 363 6.21 -10.46 16.92
CA GLY A 363 6.79 -11.15 15.77
C GLY A 363 7.92 -10.36 15.12
N VAL A 364 7.76 -9.05 14.96
CA VAL A 364 8.79 -8.15 14.41
C VAL A 364 10.02 -8.06 15.32
N GLU A 365 9.83 -7.96 16.66
CA GLU A 365 10.91 -7.96 17.64
C GLU A 365 11.71 -9.26 17.56
N LYS A 366 11.03 -10.41 17.47
CA LYS A 366 11.70 -11.70 17.31
C LYS A 366 12.57 -11.74 16.04
N CYS A 367 12.09 -11.21 14.92
CA CYS A 367 12.89 -11.10 13.70
C CYS A 367 14.13 -10.22 13.89
N VAL A 368 14.00 -9.10 14.63
CA VAL A 368 15.15 -8.24 14.98
C VAL A 368 16.15 -8.98 15.85
N ASP A 369 15.69 -9.72 16.86
CA ASP A 369 16.53 -10.52 17.76
C ASP A 369 17.25 -11.66 17.03
N GLU A 370 16.64 -12.21 15.99
CA GLU A 370 17.24 -13.20 15.07
C GLU A 370 18.23 -12.57 14.07
N GLY A 371 18.42 -11.25 14.11
CA GLY A 371 19.41 -10.53 13.32
C GLY A 371 18.96 -10.13 11.92
N LEU A 372 17.65 -10.14 11.63
CA LEU A 372 17.15 -9.63 10.35
C LEU A 372 17.44 -8.12 10.25
N PRO A 373 17.81 -7.60 9.06
CA PRO A 373 18.16 -6.19 8.86
C PRO A 373 16.91 -5.28 8.79
N LEU A 374 16.03 -5.39 9.79
CA LEU A 374 14.78 -4.63 9.89
C LEU A 374 15.05 -3.19 10.34
N LYS A 375 14.50 -2.23 9.58
CA LYS A 375 14.70 -0.79 9.81
C LYS A 375 13.45 -0.08 10.30
N GLY A 376 12.27 -0.66 10.14
CA GLY A 376 11.06 -0.03 10.63
C GLY A 376 9.78 -0.83 10.50
N TYR A 377 8.76 -0.32 11.18
CA TYR A 377 7.38 -0.80 11.18
C TYR A 377 6.41 0.37 11.02
N PHE A 378 5.54 0.27 10.02
CA PHE A 378 4.51 1.24 9.70
C PHE A 378 3.14 0.57 9.78
N TYR A 379 2.32 1.08 10.70
CA TYR A 379 0.94 0.62 10.84
C TYR A 379 0.07 1.16 9.70
N TRP A 380 -0.72 0.27 9.09
CA TRP A 380 -1.80 0.67 8.18
C TRP A 380 -3.13 0.73 8.95
N SER A 381 -3.71 1.91 9.17
CA SER A 381 -3.35 3.24 8.65
C SER A 381 -3.34 4.31 9.76
N LEU A 382 -2.82 5.50 9.45
CA LEU A 382 -2.88 6.62 10.38
C LEU A 382 -4.34 7.07 10.63
N LEU A 383 -5.13 7.19 9.56
CA LEU A 383 -6.49 7.74 9.57
C LEU A 383 -7.49 6.69 9.08
N ASP A 384 -8.69 6.65 9.67
CA ASP A 384 -9.82 5.98 9.01
C ASP A 384 -10.07 6.69 7.68
N ASN A 385 -10.03 5.93 6.57
CA ASN A 385 -9.86 6.48 5.23
C ASN A 385 -10.73 5.74 4.20
N PHE A 386 -10.58 6.12 2.93
CA PHE A 386 -11.31 5.54 1.81
C PHE A 386 -10.67 4.21 1.36
N GLU A 387 -11.32 3.07 1.63
CA GLU A 387 -10.81 1.74 1.29
C GLU A 387 -11.25 1.32 -0.13
N TRP A 388 -10.78 2.09 -1.10
CA TRP A 388 -10.95 1.84 -2.53
C TRP A 388 -12.41 1.52 -2.90
N GLN A 389 -12.66 0.38 -3.55
CA GLN A 389 -13.99 0.02 -4.03
C GLN A 389 -15.01 -0.22 -2.91
N MET A 390 -14.56 -0.33 -1.65
CA MET A 390 -15.41 -0.57 -0.46
C MET A 390 -15.77 0.71 0.30
N GLY A 391 -15.32 1.88 -0.17
CA GLY A 391 -15.69 3.16 0.40
C GLY A 391 -15.16 3.35 1.83
N TYR A 392 -15.96 3.99 2.69
CA TYR A 392 -15.57 4.29 4.07
C TYR A 392 -16.03 3.27 5.11
N SER A 393 -16.55 2.12 4.67
CA SER A 393 -17.12 1.10 5.56
C SER A 393 -16.06 0.35 6.37
N LYS A 394 -14.81 0.34 5.92
CA LYS A 394 -13.71 -0.41 6.52
C LYS A 394 -12.85 0.53 7.37
N THR A 395 -12.59 0.16 8.60
CA THR A 395 -11.90 1.02 9.58
C THR A 395 -10.53 0.44 9.92
N PHE A 396 -9.49 1.01 9.33
CA PHE A 396 -8.08 0.64 9.60
C PHE A 396 -7.37 1.63 10.53
N GLY A 397 -7.87 2.85 10.66
CA GLY A 397 -7.11 3.98 11.19
C GLY A 397 -6.80 3.90 12.68
N LEU A 398 -5.65 4.42 13.07
CA LEU A 398 -5.30 4.75 14.45
C LEU A 398 -6.01 6.03 14.94
N ILE A 399 -6.53 6.84 14.01
CA ILE A 399 -7.27 8.07 14.26
C ILE A 399 -8.60 7.97 13.50
N ALA A 400 -9.71 8.08 14.22
CA ALA A 400 -11.02 8.19 13.60
C ALA A 400 -11.20 9.59 13.00
N VAL A 401 -11.91 9.67 11.88
CA VAL A 401 -12.25 10.93 11.22
C VAL A 401 -13.76 11.03 11.07
N ASP A 402 -14.37 12.03 11.72
CA ASP A 402 -15.75 12.42 11.43
C ASP A 402 -15.75 13.22 10.13
N ARG A 403 -16.12 12.56 9.03
CA ARG A 403 -16.10 13.14 7.68
C ARG A 403 -17.14 14.24 7.46
N THR A 404 -18.11 14.44 8.38
CA THR A 404 -19.10 15.52 8.27
C THR A 404 -18.53 16.90 8.63
N ASN A 405 -17.47 16.91 9.45
CA ASN A 405 -16.85 18.14 9.97
C ASN A 405 -15.30 18.07 10.01
N GLN A 406 -14.73 16.97 9.52
CA GLN A 406 -13.30 16.66 9.43
C GLN A 406 -12.58 16.60 10.79
N ILE A 407 -13.30 16.36 11.90
CA ILE A 407 -12.70 16.23 13.24
C ILE A 407 -11.97 14.89 13.38
N ARG A 408 -10.73 14.95 13.89
CA ARG A 408 -9.91 13.79 14.24
C ARG A 408 -10.10 13.40 15.69
N GLN A 409 -10.26 12.10 15.94
CA GLN A 409 -10.25 11.51 17.27
C GLN A 409 -9.23 10.37 17.32
N SER A 410 -8.10 10.62 17.99
CA SER A 410 -7.09 9.58 18.23
C SER A 410 -7.70 8.41 18.99
N LYS A 411 -7.54 7.21 18.45
CA LYS A 411 -7.93 5.97 19.12
C LYS A 411 -6.83 5.54 20.11
N LYS A 412 -7.13 4.57 20.96
CA LYS A 412 -6.19 4.08 21.98
C LYS A 412 -5.00 3.37 21.32
N SER A 413 -5.24 2.68 20.21
CA SER A 413 -4.23 2.00 19.40
C SER A 413 -3.09 2.92 18.96
N LEU A 414 -3.34 4.21 18.66
CA LEU A 414 -2.30 5.18 18.32
C LEU A 414 -1.26 5.29 19.44
N TYR A 415 -1.72 5.44 20.69
CA TYR A 415 -0.86 5.59 21.85
C TYR A 415 -0.21 4.26 22.26
N VAL A 416 -0.88 3.12 22.03
CA VAL A 416 -0.28 1.79 22.22
C VAL A 416 0.91 1.61 21.28
N LEU A 417 0.76 1.95 20.00
CA LEU A 417 1.86 1.89 19.04
C LEU A 417 2.98 2.85 19.44
N GLY A 418 2.67 4.13 19.69
CA GLY A 418 3.67 5.13 20.05
C GLY A 418 4.42 4.85 21.37
N ALA A 419 3.84 4.05 22.27
CA ALA A 419 4.53 3.60 23.48
C ALA A 419 5.59 2.52 23.22
N CYS A 420 5.56 1.80 22.09
CA CYS A 420 6.48 0.71 21.79
C CYS A 420 7.94 1.14 21.55
N LEU A 421 8.19 2.41 21.22
CA LEU A 421 9.55 2.96 21.12
C LEU A 421 10.15 3.36 22.48
N LYS A 422 9.32 3.56 23.52
CA LYS A 422 9.81 4.02 24.81
C LYS A 422 10.58 2.88 25.49
N LYS A 423 11.84 3.13 25.84
CA LYS A 423 12.59 2.28 26.76
C LYS A 423 11.90 2.40 28.12
N ASP A 424 11.54 1.29 28.76
CA ASP A 424 11.19 1.31 30.17
C ASP A 424 12.43 1.81 30.93
N ASP A 425 12.40 3.04 31.42
CA ASP A 425 13.44 3.64 32.27
C ASP A 425 13.45 3.06 33.69
N THR A 426 12.90 1.84 33.88
CA THR A 426 12.88 1.13 35.16
C THR A 426 13.83 -0.06 35.12
N GLU A 427 15.12 0.22 35.35
CA GLU A 427 16.05 -0.70 36.01
C GLU A 427 16.12 -0.40 37.51
#